data_AF-A0A4Q2LM13-F1
#
_entry.id   AF-A0A4Q2LM13-F1
#
_cell.length_a   1.000
_cell.length_b   1.000
_cell.length_c   1.000
_cell.angle_alpha   90.00
_cell.angle_beta   90.00
_cell.angle_gamma   90.00
#
_symmetry.space_group_name_H-M   'P 1'
#
loop_
_entity.id
_entity.type
_entity.pdbx_description
1 polymer ?
#
loop_
_entity_poly.entity_id
_entity_poly.type
_entity_poly.pdbx_seq_one_letter_code
_entity_poly.pdbx_strand_id
1 'polypeptide(L)'
;MEWNFLFRIDYLKEHGEERNLKGVIFTEHSDPPELDQIQDFLRGAGYPGIAVQDSSRLLFADHDPINPIEIRIVKLGNEEDVDNDEMLRLLAKQFMRPY
;
A
#
# COMPACT_ATOMS: atom_id res chain seq x y z
N MET A 1 2.24 6.21 15.87
CA MET A 1 1.35 5.04 16.02
C MET A 1 1.87 3.90 15.15
N GLU A 2 1.59 2.64 15.49
CA GLU A 2 1.94 1.50 14.63
C GLU A 2 0.77 1.18 13.70
N TRP A 3 1.03 1.19 12.40
CA TRP A 3 0.04 0.84 11.39
C TRP A 3 0.43 -0.47 10.72
N ASN A 4 -0.42 -1.48 10.88
CA ASN A 4 -0.25 -2.78 10.26
C ASN A 4 -0.92 -2.77 8.89
N PHE A 5 -0.16 -3.01 7.83
CA PHE A 5 -0.64 -3.04 6.45
C PHE A 5 -0.64 -4.47 5.92
N LEU A 6 -1.68 -4.81 5.17
CA LEU A 6 -1.67 -5.94 4.28
C LEU A 6 -1.66 -5.43 2.85
N PHE A 7 -0.55 -5.66 2.16
CA PHE A 7 -0.38 -5.40 0.75
C PHE A 7 -0.60 -6.70 -0.01
N ARG A 8 -1.44 -6.67 -1.04
CA ARG A 8 -1.55 -7.73 -2.04
C ARG A 8 -0.66 -7.36 -3.22
N ILE A 9 0.16 -8.29 -3.65
CA ILE A 9 1.12 -8.15 -4.74
C ILE A 9 0.70 -9.12 -5.82
N ASP A 10 0.31 -8.59 -6.97
CA ASP A 10 -0.16 -9.33 -8.13
C ASP A 10 0.90 -9.22 -9.23
N TYR A 11 1.56 -10.34 -9.56
CA TYR A 11 2.58 -10.39 -10.61
C TYR A 11 1.89 -10.59 -11.96
N LEU A 12 1.82 -9.54 -12.78
CA LEU A 12 0.99 -9.53 -14.01
C LEU A 12 1.54 -10.42 -15.13
N LYS A 13 2.82 -10.82 -15.05
CA LYS A 13 3.47 -11.70 -16.02
C LYS A 13 3.30 -13.19 -15.72
N GLU A 14 3.25 -13.55 -14.45
CA GLU A 14 3.10 -14.92 -14.01
C GLU A 14 1.62 -15.13 -13.64
N HIS A 15 0.86 -15.72 -14.56
CA HIS A 15 -0.56 -15.99 -14.36
C HIS A 15 -0.82 -16.67 -13.00
N GLY A 16 -1.35 -15.92 -12.04
CA GLY A 16 -1.85 -16.44 -10.77
C GLY A 16 -0.85 -16.46 -9.61
N GLU A 17 0.32 -15.83 -9.71
CA GLU A 17 1.15 -15.60 -8.52
C GLU A 17 0.68 -14.34 -7.77
N GLU A 18 -0.11 -14.57 -6.73
CA GLU A 18 -0.58 -13.53 -5.81
C GLU A 18 0.14 -13.71 -4.47
N ARG A 19 0.80 -12.66 -3.99
CA ARG A 19 1.54 -12.71 -2.71
C ARG A 19 1.04 -11.65 -1.76
N ASN A 20 0.94 -12.01 -0.49
CA ASN A 20 0.60 -11.07 0.55
C ASN A 20 1.87 -10.60 1.26
N LEU A 21 2.12 -9.30 1.26
CA LEU A 21 3.16 -8.65 2.04
C LEU A 21 2.51 -7.98 3.25
N LYS A 22 2.88 -8.44 4.44
CA LYS A 22 2.54 -7.75 5.68
C LYS A 22 3.61 -6.71 5.96
N GLY A 23 3.19 -5.48 6.22
CA GLY A 23 4.07 -4.37 6.51
C GLY A 23 3.66 -3.66 7.79
N VAL A 24 4.64 -3.07 8.44
CA VAL A 24 4.41 -2.23 9.62
C VAL A 24 5.04 -0.88 9.35
N ILE A 25 4.24 0.17 9.41
CA ILE A 25 4.70 1.55 9.22
C ILE A 25 4.48 2.31 10.52
N PHE A 26 5.53 2.95 10.99
CA PHE A 26 5.53 3.76 12.21
C PHE A 26 5.35 5.22 11.82
N THR A 27 4.31 5.87 12.36
CA THR A 27 4.10 7.32 12.20
C THR A 27 4.40 8.05 13.51
N GLU A 28 4.92 9.26 13.42
CA GLU A 28 4.89 10.20 14.55
C GLU A 28 3.47 10.78 14.60
N HIS A 29 2.78 10.69 15.75
CA HIS A 29 1.35 11.04 15.95
C HIS A 29 0.32 9.96 15.59
N SER A 30 -0.96 10.29 15.79
CA SER A 30 -2.13 9.43 15.49
C SER A 30 -2.59 9.55 14.03
N ASP A 31 -1.82 10.25 13.20
CA ASP A 31 -2.12 10.44 11.80
C ASP A 31 -1.79 9.16 10.99
N PRO A 32 -2.59 8.88 9.95
CA PRO A 32 -2.30 7.83 8.98
C PRO A 32 -1.00 8.13 8.22
N PRO A 33 -0.26 7.09 7.78
CA PRO A 33 1.01 7.29 7.10
C PRO A 33 0.84 7.98 5.76
N GLU A 34 1.81 8.82 5.43
CA GLU A 34 1.84 9.55 4.17
C GLU A 34 2.22 8.62 3.01
N LEU A 35 1.94 9.09 1.80
CA LEU A 35 2.20 8.33 0.58
C LEU A 35 3.68 7.96 0.45
N ASP A 36 4.57 8.93 0.69
CA ASP A 36 6.02 8.73 0.65
C ASP A 36 6.48 7.65 1.64
N GLN A 37 5.88 7.59 2.84
CA GLN A 37 6.22 6.57 3.84
C GLN A 37 5.83 5.16 3.37
N ILE A 38 4.68 5.02 2.70
CA ILE A 38 4.27 3.75 2.10
C ILE A 38 5.20 3.37 0.94
N GLN A 39 5.57 4.33 0.11
CA GLN A 39 6.49 4.09 -1.00
C GLN A 39 7.88 3.68 -0.51
N ASP A 40 8.42 4.34 0.52
CA ASP A 40 9.69 3.97 1.13
C ASP A 40 9.65 2.59 1.78
N PHE A 41 8.53 2.23 2.43
CA PHE A 41 8.32 0.88 2.94
C PHE A 41 8.38 -0.16 1.80
N LEU A 42 7.64 0.05 0.72
CA LEU A 42 7.59 -0.87 -0.42
C LEU A 42 8.95 -0.95 -1.16
N ARG A 43 9.66 0.18 -1.28
CA ARG A 43 11.05 0.23 -1.78
C ARG A 43 11.98 -0.61 -0.91
N GLY A 44 11.89 -0.47 0.41
CA GLY A 44 12.67 -1.27 1.38
C GLY A 44 12.32 -2.76 1.35
N ALA A 45 11.07 -3.11 1.01
CA ALA A 45 10.60 -4.48 0.88
C ALA A 45 11.04 -5.19 -0.43
N GLY A 46 11.76 -4.48 -1.32
CA GLY A 46 12.25 -5.03 -2.58
C GLY A 46 11.47 -4.59 -3.82
N TYR A 47 10.61 -3.57 -3.71
CA TYR A 47 9.84 -3.00 -4.83
C TYR A 47 10.25 -1.54 -5.08
N PRO A 48 11.47 -1.29 -5.58
CA PRO A 48 12.00 0.07 -5.68
C PRO A 48 11.39 0.92 -6.80
N GLY A 49 10.78 0.30 -7.81
CA GLY A 49 10.23 0.96 -9.01
C GLY A 49 8.72 1.23 -8.94
N ILE A 50 8.08 0.95 -7.80
CA ILE A 50 6.63 1.11 -7.67
C ILE A 50 6.23 2.59 -7.53
N ALA A 51 5.28 3.00 -8.36
CA ALA A 51 4.66 4.32 -8.31
C ALA A 51 3.17 4.18 -8.02
N VAL A 52 2.54 5.26 -7.54
CA VAL A 52 1.08 5.28 -7.41
C VAL A 52 0.47 5.29 -8.80
N GLN A 53 -0.36 4.30 -9.08
CA GLN A 53 -1.15 4.24 -10.30
C GLN A 53 -2.56 4.79 -10.05
N ASP A 54 -3.18 4.45 -8.91
CA ASP A 54 -4.50 4.94 -8.53
C ASP A 54 -4.57 5.18 -7.01
N SER A 55 -4.47 6.45 -6.63
CA SER A 55 -4.56 6.90 -5.23
C SER A 55 -5.92 6.63 -4.60
N SER A 56 -7.00 6.65 -5.38
CA SER A 56 -8.36 6.40 -4.88
C SER A 56 -8.58 4.93 -4.51
N ARG A 57 -7.78 4.03 -5.10
CA ARG A 57 -7.83 2.59 -4.88
C ARG A 57 -6.61 2.05 -4.12
N LEU A 58 -5.74 2.94 -3.64
CA LEU A 58 -4.48 2.59 -2.97
C LEU A 58 -3.65 1.59 -3.78
N LEU A 59 -3.59 1.83 -5.09
CA LEU A 59 -3.00 0.93 -6.07
C LEU A 59 -1.69 1.51 -6.58
N PHE A 60 -0.66 0.71 -6.46
CA PHE A 60 0.70 0.99 -6.86
C PHE A 60 1.08 0.02 -7.97
N ALA A 61 1.85 0.46 -8.94
CA ALA A 61 2.36 -0.42 -9.97
C ALA A 61 3.81 -0.13 -10.26
N ASP A 62 4.54 -1.19 -10.58
CA ASP A 62 5.89 -1.08 -11.08
C ASP A 62 5.85 -0.80 -12.60
N HIS A 63 6.65 0.17 -13.04
CA HIS A 63 6.76 0.52 -14.45
C HIS A 63 7.73 -0.39 -15.22
N ASP A 64 8.29 -1.43 -14.58
CA ASP A 64 9.16 -2.39 -15.23
C ASP A 64 8.40 -3.19 -16.32
N PRO A 65 8.79 -3.06 -17.60
CA PRO A 65 8.12 -3.74 -18.71
C PRO A 65 8.48 -5.24 -18.78
N ILE A 66 9.48 -5.68 -18.03
CA ILE A 66 9.96 -7.06 -18.00
C ILE A 66 9.18 -7.86 -16.97
N ASN A 67 8.88 -7.30 -15.80
CA ASN A 67 8.08 -7.94 -14.75
C ASN A 67 7.12 -6.93 -14.11
N PRO A 68 5.98 -6.64 -14.78
CA PRO A 68 4.99 -5.72 -14.25
C PRO A 68 4.33 -6.30 -12.98
N ILE A 69 4.32 -5.51 -11.92
CA ILE A 69 3.76 -5.87 -10.60
C ILE A 69 2.73 -4.83 -10.21
N GLU A 70 1.57 -5.26 -9.75
CA GLU A 70 0.57 -4.41 -9.10
C GLU A 70 0.59 -4.68 -7.60
N ILE A 71 0.61 -3.62 -6.78
CA ILE A 71 0.53 -3.71 -5.32
C ILE A 71 -0.70 -2.93 -4.86
N ARG A 72 -1.55 -3.56 -4.07
CA ARG A 72 -2.75 -2.93 -3.51
C ARG A 72 -2.79 -3.05 -2.00
N ILE A 73 -3.16 -1.97 -1.32
CA ILE A 73 -3.46 -2.02 0.11
C ILE A 73 -4.84 -2.63 0.30
N VAL A 74 -4.91 -3.80 0.92
CA VAL A 74 -6.16 -4.54 1.13
C VAL A 74 -6.66 -4.49 2.58
N LYS A 75 -5.79 -4.22 3.55
CA LYS A 75 -6.18 -4.15 4.97
C LYS A 75 -5.26 -3.23 5.78
N LEU A 76 -5.82 -2.61 6.82
CA LEU A 76 -5.18 -1.69 7.76
C LEU A 76 -5.53 -2.08 9.21
N GLY A 77 -4.59 -2.66 9.94
CA GLY A 77 -4.66 -2.75 11.41
C GLY A 77 -4.71 -4.16 12.00
N ASN A 78 -4.55 -4.18 13.32
CA ASN A 78 -4.66 -5.35 14.19
C ASN A 78 -6.09 -5.90 14.16
N GLU A 79 -6.22 -7.23 14.24
CA GLU A 79 -7.43 -8.01 13.95
C GLU A 79 -8.67 -7.69 14.81
N GLU A 80 -8.61 -6.72 15.74
CA GLU A 80 -9.65 -6.44 16.73
C GLU A 80 -10.49 -5.17 16.51
N ASP A 81 -10.13 -4.25 15.60
CA ASP A 81 -10.87 -2.98 15.46
C ASP A 81 -11.79 -2.92 14.24
N VAL A 82 -13.04 -2.54 14.56
CA VAL A 82 -14.14 -2.20 13.68
C VAL A 82 -13.70 -0.99 12.83
N ASP A 83 -14.03 -0.99 11.53
CA ASP A 83 -13.75 0.08 10.55
C ASP A 83 -12.37 0.12 9.84
N ASN A 84 -11.84 -1.06 9.49
CA ASN A 84 -10.81 -1.21 8.44
C ASN A 84 -11.16 -0.44 7.14
N ASP A 85 -12.43 -0.47 6.73
CA ASP A 85 -12.96 0.23 5.56
C ASP A 85 -12.87 1.76 5.68
N GLU A 86 -13.12 2.32 6.88
CA GLU A 86 -13.05 3.76 7.09
C GLU A 86 -11.60 4.24 7.00
N MET A 87 -10.67 3.51 7.60
CA MET A 87 -9.24 3.82 7.53
C MET A 87 -8.70 3.75 6.10
N LEU A 88 -9.10 2.74 5.32
CA LEU A 88 -8.74 2.64 3.91
C LEU A 88 -9.29 3.84 3.11
N ARG A 89 -10.53 4.25 3.39
CA ARG A 89 -11.15 5.43 2.76
C ARG A 89 -10.45 6.74 3.16
N LEU A 90 -10.01 6.86 4.41
CA LEU A 90 -9.26 8.03 4.88
C LEU A 90 -7.91 8.14 4.17
N LEU A 91 -7.17 7.03 4.07
CA LEU A 91 -5.92 6.96 3.30
C LEU A 91 -6.13 7.28 1.82
N ALA A 92 -7.16 6.70 1.19
CA ALA A 92 -7.48 6.99 -0.21
C ALA A 92 -7.80 8.48 -0.42
N LYS A 93 -8.53 9.10 0.51
CA LYS A 93 -8.82 10.55 0.48
C LYS A 93 -7.56 11.40 0.66
N GLN A 94 -6.63 10.98 1.51
CA GLN A 94 -5.35 11.66 1.71
C GLN A 94 -4.53 11.64 0.42
N PHE A 95 -4.46 10.49 -0.26
CA PHE A 95 -3.69 10.36 -1.50
C PHE A 95 -4.34 11.07 -2.70
N MET A 96 -5.64 11.34 -2.64
CA MET A 96 -6.36 12.12 -3.66
C MET A 96 -6.17 13.63 -3.50
N ARG A 97 -5.70 14.12 -2.35
CA ARG A 97 -5.45 15.57 -2.20
C ARG A 97 -4.11 15.91 -2.87
N PRO A 98 -4.08 16.83 -3.86
CA PRO A 98 -2.82 17.39 -4.30
C PRO A 98 -2.23 18.20 -3.14
N TYR A 99 -0.97 17.91 -2.79
CA TYR A 99 -0.16 18.78 -1.92
C TYR A 99 -0.02 20.18 -2.55
#